data_AF-A0A931GSB0-F1
#
_entry.id   AF-A0A931GSB0-F1
#
_cell.length_a   1.000
_cell.length_b   1.000
_cell.length_c   1.000
_cell.angle_alpha   90.00
_cell.angle_beta   90.00
_cell.angle_gamma   90.00
#
_symmetry.space_group_name_H-M   'P 1'
#
loop_
_entity.id
_entity.type
_entity.pdbx_description
1 polymer ?
#
loop_
_entity_poly.entity_id
_entity_poly.type
_entity_poly.pdbx_seq_one_letter_code
_entity_poly.pdbx_strand_id
1 'polypeptide(L)'
;MRWCAAVFALAVILGNFLAPPIIGSLKPLDPGTVDLRWTSGIDEHITLIDAPKNASPPLGTVETSFSGADSSGADSRRTDSRKVDIDNATGPDGQVFFFPFEPQRRSVKYWDAYGQVTGVLDYVGPGEGQPMSSPVTYIFSGDFARDGYAASRTVEVDAKTGRVVDMTWEHDGITDQLDEETRNALAAPIQREHQLLKALQIFALSMRLVAAIALICGVVLGVRRYR
;
A
#
# COMPACT_ATOMS: atom_id res chain seq x y z
N MET A 1 32.87 31.71 -6.26
CA MET A 1 31.46 32.08 -6.02
C MET A 1 30.50 31.42 -7.02
N ARG A 2 30.62 31.64 -8.34
CA ARG A 2 29.70 31.04 -9.34
C ARG A 2 29.57 29.50 -9.27
N TRP A 3 30.67 28.79 -9.05
CA TRP A 3 30.68 27.33 -8.90
C TRP A 3 29.95 26.83 -7.65
N CYS A 4 30.20 27.43 -6.47
CA CYS A 4 29.50 27.05 -5.24
C CYS A 4 27.99 27.35 -5.32
N ALA A 5 27.63 28.47 -5.95
CA ALA A 5 26.22 28.82 -6.19
C ALA A 5 25.54 27.84 -7.15
N ALA A 6 26.24 27.39 -8.20
CA ALA A 6 25.73 26.37 -9.14
C ALA A 6 25.54 25.01 -8.45
N VAL A 7 26.50 24.55 -7.66
CA VAL A 7 26.40 23.29 -6.89
C VAL A 7 25.28 23.37 -5.86
N PHE A 8 25.15 24.50 -5.15
CA PHE A 8 24.05 24.74 -4.23
C PHE A 8 22.68 24.68 -4.94
N ALA A 9 22.53 25.42 -6.04
CA ALA A 9 21.28 25.44 -6.81
C ALA A 9 20.93 24.06 -7.35
N LEU A 10 21.90 23.32 -7.90
CA LEU A 10 21.70 21.98 -8.42
C LEU A 10 21.32 21.00 -7.31
N ALA A 11 21.99 21.06 -6.15
CA ALA A 11 21.67 20.24 -4.99
C ALA A 11 20.25 20.50 -4.45
N VAL A 12 19.85 21.76 -4.35
CA VAL A 12 18.50 22.15 -3.93
C VAL A 12 17.46 21.70 -4.95
N ILE A 13 17.72 21.86 -6.26
CA ILE A 13 16.80 21.45 -7.32
C ILE A 13 16.60 19.94 -7.31
N LEU A 14 17.66 19.15 -7.42
CA LEU A 14 17.55 17.68 -7.45
C LEU A 14 16.99 17.11 -6.14
N GLY A 15 17.40 17.64 -4.97
CA GLY A 15 16.96 17.15 -3.67
C GLY A 15 15.49 17.48 -3.33
N ASN A 16 15.01 18.66 -3.74
CA ASN A 16 13.64 19.08 -3.42
C ASN A 16 12.63 18.86 -4.55
N PHE A 17 13.05 18.70 -5.82
CA PHE A 17 12.11 18.56 -6.93
C PHE A 17 11.95 17.14 -7.47
N LEU A 18 12.91 16.22 -7.25
CA LEU A 18 12.77 14.84 -7.77
C LEU A 18 12.14 13.87 -6.77
N ALA A 19 12.39 14.03 -5.47
CA ALA A 19 11.83 13.13 -4.46
C ALA A 19 10.30 13.25 -4.33
N PRO A 20 9.69 14.45 -4.26
CA PRO A 20 8.24 14.59 -4.14
C PRO A 20 7.41 13.95 -5.28
N PRO A 21 7.74 14.13 -6.58
CA PRO A 21 6.95 13.51 -7.64
C PRO A 21 7.07 11.98 -7.66
N ILE A 22 8.24 11.41 -7.31
CA ILE A 22 8.41 9.96 -7.25
C ILE A 22 7.59 9.37 -6.09
N ILE A 23 7.57 10.01 -4.92
CA ILE A 23 6.71 9.59 -3.81
C ILE A 23 5.24 9.79 -4.19
N GLY A 24 4.92 10.88 -4.89
CA GLY A 24 3.58 11.14 -5.41
C GLY A 24 3.06 10.04 -6.34
N SER A 25 3.92 9.48 -7.20
CA SER A 25 3.52 8.38 -8.09
C SER A 25 3.33 7.03 -7.40
N LEU A 26 3.78 6.87 -6.15
CA LEU A 26 3.58 5.64 -5.36
C LEU A 26 2.27 5.64 -4.55
N LYS A 27 1.57 6.78 -4.49
CA LYS A 27 0.35 6.92 -3.68
C LYS A 27 -0.89 6.32 -4.33
N PRO A 28 -1.15 6.55 -5.63
CA PRO A 28 -2.28 5.93 -6.29
C PRO A 28 -2.11 4.41 -6.33
N LEU A 29 -3.20 3.67 -6.28
CA LEU A 29 -3.17 2.22 -6.47
C LEU A 29 -2.71 1.89 -7.90
N ASP A 30 -1.72 1.01 -8.01
CA ASP A 30 -1.24 0.51 -9.30
C ASP A 30 -2.28 -0.44 -9.93
N PRO A 31 -2.77 -0.17 -11.15
CA PRO A 31 -3.63 -1.11 -11.86
C PRO A 31 -2.90 -2.44 -12.09
N GLY A 32 -3.63 -3.54 -11.96
CA GLY A 32 -3.06 -4.88 -12.08
C GLY A 32 -3.89 -5.95 -11.41
N THR A 33 -3.38 -7.17 -11.40
CA THR A 33 -4.00 -8.31 -10.73
C THR A 33 -3.15 -8.72 -9.55
N VAL A 34 -3.79 -8.93 -8.41
CA VAL A 34 -3.22 -9.57 -7.22
C VAL A 34 -3.92 -10.91 -7.07
N ASP A 35 -3.13 -11.98 -7.16
CA ASP A 35 -3.59 -13.34 -6.95
C ASP A 35 -3.27 -13.74 -5.51
N LEU A 36 -4.29 -14.16 -4.79
CA LEU A 36 -4.19 -14.65 -3.42
C LEU A 36 -4.57 -16.12 -3.39
N ARG A 37 -3.67 -16.96 -2.87
CA ARG A 37 -3.96 -18.36 -2.64
C ARG A 37 -4.07 -18.64 -1.16
N TRP A 38 -5.20 -19.22 -0.77
CA TRP A 38 -5.52 -19.58 0.59
C TRP A 38 -5.09 -21.01 0.91
N THR A 39 -4.82 -21.29 2.18
CA THR A 39 -4.39 -22.62 2.64
C THR A 39 -5.41 -23.73 2.39
N SER A 40 -6.71 -23.40 2.30
CA SER A 40 -7.78 -24.31 1.90
C SER A 40 -7.73 -24.71 0.42
N GLY A 41 -6.93 -24.01 -0.39
CA GLY A 41 -6.89 -24.19 -1.85
C GLY A 41 -7.87 -23.30 -2.61
N ILE A 42 -8.53 -22.35 -1.95
CA ILE A 42 -9.29 -21.27 -2.60
C ILE A 42 -8.30 -20.28 -3.22
N ASP A 43 -8.53 -19.92 -4.49
CA ASP A 43 -7.85 -18.85 -5.19
C ASP A 43 -8.76 -17.61 -5.24
N GLU A 44 -8.24 -16.46 -4.84
CA GLU A 44 -8.89 -15.16 -4.91
C GLU A 44 -8.09 -14.24 -5.83
N HIS A 45 -8.68 -13.86 -6.96
CA HIS A 45 -8.10 -12.96 -7.94
C HIS A 45 -8.71 -11.58 -7.79
N ILE A 46 -7.88 -10.57 -7.50
CA ILE A 46 -8.30 -9.18 -7.33
C ILE A 46 -7.67 -8.35 -8.45
N THR A 47 -8.48 -7.94 -9.42
CA THR A 47 -8.05 -7.10 -10.54
C THR A 47 -8.50 -5.67 -10.33
N LEU A 48 -7.54 -4.76 -10.19
CA LEU A 48 -7.78 -3.32 -10.23
C LEU A 48 -7.66 -2.82 -11.68
N ILE A 49 -8.78 -2.39 -12.24
CA ILE A 49 -8.89 -1.73 -13.53
C ILE A 49 -8.80 -0.21 -13.30
N ASP A 50 -7.88 0.43 -14.01
CA ASP A 50 -7.61 1.86 -13.91
C ASP A 50 -8.83 2.74 -14.24
N ALA A 51 -8.81 3.96 -13.73
CA ALA A 51 -9.82 4.96 -14.03
C ALA A 51 -9.65 5.47 -15.48
N PRO A 52 -10.73 5.87 -16.17
CA PRO A 52 -10.62 6.55 -17.45
C PRO A 52 -9.74 7.80 -17.33
N LYS A 53 -8.88 8.03 -18.34
CA LYS A 53 -8.04 9.23 -18.40
C LYS A 53 -8.94 10.48 -18.29
N ASN A 54 -8.65 11.33 -17.30
CA ASN A 54 -9.40 12.56 -16.93
C ASN A 54 -10.68 12.39 -16.09
N ALA A 55 -10.92 11.22 -15.49
CA ALA A 55 -11.97 11.09 -14.49
C ALA A 55 -11.63 11.93 -13.23
N SER A 56 -12.64 12.64 -12.69
CA SER A 56 -12.52 13.37 -11.43
C SER A 56 -13.77 13.11 -10.57
N PRO A 57 -13.68 12.34 -9.48
CA PRO A 57 -12.49 11.63 -8.98
C PRO A 57 -12.04 10.47 -9.90
N PRO A 58 -10.77 10.01 -9.79
CA PRO A 58 -10.26 8.87 -10.56
C PRO A 58 -10.82 7.55 -10.00
N LEU A 59 -12.03 7.20 -10.44
CA LEU A 59 -12.72 5.98 -10.01
C LEU A 59 -12.31 4.78 -10.88
N GLY A 60 -11.49 3.91 -10.30
CA GLY A 60 -11.16 2.59 -10.83
C GLY A 60 -12.26 1.56 -10.54
N THR A 61 -12.08 0.35 -11.05
CA THR A 61 -12.96 -0.80 -10.77
C THR A 61 -12.13 -1.94 -10.21
N VAL A 62 -12.46 -2.40 -9.01
CA VAL A 62 -11.90 -3.62 -8.43
C VAL A 62 -12.84 -4.76 -8.75
N GLU A 63 -12.37 -5.72 -9.53
CA GLU A 63 -13.05 -6.99 -9.78
C GLU A 63 -12.41 -8.04 -8.88
N THR A 64 -13.19 -8.67 -8.01
CA THR A 64 -12.74 -9.77 -7.18
C THR A 64 -13.42 -11.04 -7.64
N SER A 65 -12.64 -12.09 -7.92
CA SER A 65 -13.17 -13.40 -8.25
C SER A 65 -12.57 -14.51 -7.40
N PHE A 66 -13.40 -15.41 -6.93
CA PHE A 66 -13.02 -16.58 -6.17
C PHE A 66 -13.19 -17.82 -7.03
N SER A 67 -12.22 -18.73 -6.98
CA SER A 67 -12.29 -20.06 -7.57
C SER A 67 -11.72 -21.09 -6.62
N GLY A 68 -12.35 -22.26 -6.57
CA GLY A 68 -11.93 -23.37 -5.73
C GLY A 68 -13.14 -24.13 -5.19
N ALA A 69 -12.86 -25.29 -4.62
CA ALA A 69 -13.87 -26.06 -3.91
C ALA A 69 -14.24 -25.32 -2.63
N ASP A 70 -15.51 -25.02 -2.44
CA ASP A 70 -16.01 -24.54 -1.16
C ASP A 70 -16.02 -25.68 -0.10
N SER A 71 -16.47 -25.37 1.12
CA SER A 71 -16.59 -26.34 2.21
C SER A 71 -17.51 -27.54 1.90
N SER A 72 -18.31 -27.47 0.82
CA SER A 72 -19.16 -28.56 0.33
C SER A 72 -18.49 -29.41 -0.77
N GLY A 73 -17.28 -29.06 -1.19
CA GLY A 73 -16.57 -29.72 -2.29
C GLY A 73 -17.09 -29.32 -3.68
N ALA A 74 -17.98 -28.33 -3.77
CA ALA A 74 -18.50 -27.81 -5.03
C ALA A 74 -17.57 -26.72 -5.56
N ASP A 75 -17.25 -26.77 -6.85
CA ASP A 75 -16.57 -25.68 -7.53
C ASP A 75 -17.49 -24.46 -7.53
N SER A 76 -17.20 -23.52 -6.62
CA SER A 76 -17.93 -22.27 -6.52
C SER A 76 -17.09 -21.19 -7.18
N ARG A 77 -17.64 -20.57 -8.23
CA ARG A 77 -17.07 -19.36 -8.83
C ARG A 77 -17.94 -18.18 -8.45
N ARG A 78 -17.35 -17.21 -7.76
CA ARG A 78 -18.01 -15.95 -7.42
C ARG A 78 -17.21 -14.80 -8.01
N THR A 79 -17.89 -13.83 -8.57
CA THR A 79 -17.28 -12.60 -9.07
C THR A 79 -18.11 -11.42 -8.58
N ASP A 80 -17.45 -10.40 -8.05
CA ASP A 80 -18.04 -9.12 -7.72
C ASP A 80 -17.18 -7.98 -8.27
N SER A 81 -17.79 -6.84 -8.52
CA SER A 81 -17.08 -5.66 -9.03
C SER A 81 -17.52 -4.40 -8.30
N ARG A 82 -16.54 -3.60 -7.86
CA ARG A 82 -16.78 -2.40 -7.07
C ARG A 82 -15.96 -1.22 -7.57
N LYS A 83 -16.56 -0.03 -7.48
CA LYS A 83 -15.86 1.22 -7.78
C LYS A 83 -15.03 1.65 -6.58
N VAL A 84 -13.77 2.00 -6.84
CA VAL A 84 -12.82 2.45 -5.82
C VAL A 84 -12.12 3.71 -6.32
N ASP A 85 -12.01 4.70 -5.45
CA ASP A 85 -11.13 5.85 -5.67
C ASP A 85 -9.67 5.39 -5.60
N ILE A 86 -8.95 5.50 -6.72
CA ILE A 86 -7.57 5.01 -6.85
C ILE A 86 -6.61 5.76 -5.93
N ASP A 87 -6.90 7.01 -5.58
CA ASP A 87 -6.02 7.81 -4.72
C ASP A 87 -6.23 7.51 -3.23
N ASN A 88 -7.44 7.10 -2.86
CA ASN A 88 -7.86 6.93 -1.46
C ASN A 88 -8.20 5.49 -1.09
N ALA A 89 -8.07 4.54 -2.03
CA ALA A 89 -8.44 3.14 -1.88
C ALA A 89 -9.86 2.91 -1.31
N THR A 90 -10.78 3.85 -1.51
CA THR A 90 -12.12 3.83 -0.87
C THR A 90 -13.22 3.94 -1.92
N GLY A 91 -14.22 3.06 -1.83
CA GLY A 91 -15.46 3.12 -2.62
C GLY A 91 -16.69 3.47 -1.79
N PRO A 92 -17.89 3.56 -2.41
CA PRO A 92 -19.16 3.79 -1.69
C PRO A 92 -19.42 2.76 -0.58
N ASP A 93 -19.00 1.52 -0.80
CA ASP A 93 -19.19 0.39 0.10
C ASP A 93 -18.00 0.13 1.03
N GLY A 94 -16.97 0.98 0.98
CA GLY A 94 -15.74 0.85 1.76
C GLY A 94 -14.52 0.48 0.90
N GLN A 95 -13.47 0.05 1.57
CA GLN A 95 -12.24 -0.46 0.97
C GLN A 95 -12.45 -1.88 0.47
N VAL A 96 -11.78 -2.26 -0.62
CA VAL A 96 -11.84 -3.61 -1.22
C VAL A 96 -10.40 -4.09 -1.36
N PHE A 97 -9.92 -4.88 -0.39
CA PHE A 97 -8.52 -5.35 -0.26
C PHE A 97 -7.43 -4.27 -0.12
N PHE A 98 -7.46 -3.21 -0.91
CA PHE A 98 -6.50 -2.12 -0.91
C PHE A 98 -6.73 -1.12 0.23
N PHE A 99 -5.65 -0.62 0.83
CA PHE A 99 -5.67 0.45 1.83
C PHE A 99 -5.00 1.72 1.29
N PRO A 100 -5.35 2.91 1.84
CA PRO A 100 -4.68 4.15 1.47
C PRO A 100 -3.19 4.08 1.79
N PHE A 101 -2.37 4.78 0.99
CA PHE A 101 -0.98 5.05 1.33
C PHE A 101 -0.90 5.71 2.71
N GLU A 102 -0.05 5.19 3.60
CA GLU A 102 -0.03 5.53 5.04
C GLU A 102 -1.39 5.31 5.73
N PRO A 103 -1.79 4.04 5.95
CA PRO A 103 -3.07 3.72 6.57
C PRO A 103 -3.19 4.31 7.98
N GLN A 104 -4.39 4.75 8.33
CA GLN A 104 -4.65 5.37 9.62
C GLN A 104 -5.00 4.31 10.69
N ARG A 105 -4.63 4.57 11.95
CA ARG A 105 -4.93 3.72 13.11
C ARG A 105 -6.37 3.92 13.59
N ARG A 106 -7.32 3.67 12.71
CA ARG A 106 -8.76 3.84 12.97
C ARG A 106 -9.55 2.79 12.22
N SER A 107 -10.78 2.57 12.65
CA SER A 107 -11.73 1.70 11.97
C SER A 107 -11.99 2.18 10.54
N VAL A 108 -12.12 1.24 9.62
CA VAL A 108 -12.39 1.50 8.20
C VAL A 108 -13.57 0.67 7.73
N LYS A 109 -14.42 1.26 6.88
CA LYS A 109 -15.48 0.53 6.19
C LYS A 109 -14.82 -0.40 5.17
N TYR A 110 -15.18 -1.67 5.17
CA TYR A 110 -14.58 -2.68 4.31
C TYR A 110 -15.65 -3.54 3.65
N TRP A 111 -15.44 -3.86 2.38
CA TRP A 111 -16.30 -4.74 1.60
C TRP A 111 -15.67 -6.12 1.51
N ASP A 112 -16.31 -7.11 2.13
CA ASP A 112 -15.94 -8.50 1.95
C ASP A 112 -16.62 -9.05 0.68
N ALA A 113 -15.81 -9.26 -0.35
CA ALA A 113 -16.28 -9.67 -1.67
C ALA A 113 -16.87 -11.09 -1.69
N TYR A 114 -16.40 -11.98 -0.80
CA TYR A 114 -16.86 -13.37 -0.75
C TYR A 114 -18.31 -13.48 -0.24
N GLY A 115 -18.60 -12.81 0.88
CA GLY A 115 -19.94 -12.73 1.46
C GLY A 115 -20.83 -11.67 0.85
N GLN A 116 -20.28 -10.84 -0.04
CA GLN A 116 -20.94 -9.65 -0.60
C GLN A 116 -21.61 -8.83 0.49
N VAL A 117 -20.84 -8.47 1.51
CA VAL A 117 -21.31 -7.74 2.68
C VAL A 117 -20.29 -6.68 3.09
N THR A 118 -20.80 -5.51 3.46
CA THR A 118 -19.98 -4.47 4.07
C THR A 118 -19.94 -4.66 5.57
N GLY A 119 -18.73 -4.61 6.13
CA GLY A 119 -18.50 -4.51 7.56
C GLY A 119 -17.57 -3.36 7.91
N VAL A 120 -17.07 -3.38 9.15
CA VAL A 120 -16.06 -2.47 9.64
C VAL A 120 -14.85 -3.31 10.05
N LEU A 121 -13.68 -2.93 9.55
CA LEU A 121 -12.41 -3.43 10.05
C LEU A 121 -11.89 -2.45 11.10
N ASP A 122 -11.80 -2.88 12.35
CA ASP A 122 -11.26 -2.11 13.46
C ASP A 122 -9.74 -2.24 13.53
N TYR A 123 -9.04 -1.14 13.84
CA TYR A 123 -7.60 -1.19 14.09
C TYR A 123 -7.34 -1.91 15.43
N VAL A 124 -6.64 -3.04 15.37
CA VAL A 124 -6.36 -3.89 16.55
C VAL A 124 -5.03 -3.51 17.19
N GLY A 125 -4.04 -3.10 16.40
CA GLY A 125 -2.72 -2.77 16.92
C GLY A 125 -1.62 -2.85 15.88
N PRO A 126 -0.36 -2.60 16.29
CA PRO A 126 0.79 -2.92 15.46
C PRO A 126 0.91 -4.44 15.28
N GLY A 127 1.28 -4.88 14.07
CA GLY A 127 1.58 -6.28 13.83
C GLY A 127 2.98 -6.66 14.30
N GLU A 128 3.20 -7.97 14.46
CA GLU A 128 4.53 -8.55 14.63
C GLU A 128 5.21 -8.56 13.27
N GLY A 129 5.62 -7.38 12.80
CA GLY A 129 6.22 -7.22 11.48
C GLY A 129 7.30 -8.26 11.24
N GLN A 130 7.25 -8.95 10.10
CA GLN A 130 8.29 -9.91 9.78
C GLN A 130 9.65 -9.17 9.74
N PRO A 131 10.68 -9.66 10.46
CA PRO A 131 11.92 -8.92 10.71
C PRO A 131 12.73 -8.58 9.44
N MET A 132 12.36 -9.10 8.27
CA MET A 132 13.05 -8.89 7.00
C MET A 132 12.34 -7.94 6.00
N SER A 133 11.05 -7.62 6.15
CA SER A 133 10.27 -6.99 5.06
C SER A 133 9.60 -5.66 5.41
N SER A 134 9.13 -5.46 6.65
CA SER A 134 8.56 -4.17 7.08
C SER A 134 8.71 -3.95 8.59
N PRO A 135 9.30 -2.83 9.04
CA PRO A 135 9.51 -2.60 10.47
C PRO A 135 8.24 -2.25 11.25
N VAL A 136 7.13 -1.88 10.57
CA VAL A 136 5.85 -1.56 11.21
C VAL A 136 4.70 -1.92 10.28
N THR A 137 3.86 -2.84 10.73
CA THR A 137 2.58 -3.18 10.10
C THR A 137 1.43 -2.80 11.04
N TYR A 138 0.23 -2.64 10.48
CA TYR A 138 -1.00 -2.42 11.21
C TYR A 138 -1.96 -3.57 10.97
N ILE A 139 -2.51 -4.12 12.05
CA ILE A 139 -3.50 -5.18 12.00
C ILE A 139 -4.89 -4.54 12.10
N PHE A 140 -5.75 -4.92 11.18
CA PHE A 140 -7.17 -4.60 11.19
C PHE A 140 -7.99 -5.89 11.23
N SER A 141 -9.05 -5.93 12.03
CA SER A 141 -9.91 -7.12 12.15
C SER A 141 -11.38 -6.72 12.22
N GLY A 142 -12.26 -7.55 11.69
CA GLY A 142 -13.69 -7.29 11.72
C GLY A 142 -14.53 -8.48 11.30
N ASP A 143 -15.78 -8.46 11.75
CA ASP A 143 -16.76 -9.52 11.51
C ASP A 143 -17.78 -9.10 10.45
N PHE A 144 -18.14 -10.06 9.61
CA PHE A 144 -18.97 -9.89 8.44
C PHE A 144 -20.09 -10.92 8.47
N ALA A 145 -21.33 -10.46 8.52
CA ALA A 145 -22.49 -11.34 8.60
C ALA A 145 -23.62 -10.89 7.66
N ARG A 146 -24.16 -11.85 6.91
CA ARG A 146 -25.34 -11.71 6.05
C ARG A 146 -26.08 -13.05 6.04
N ASP A 147 -27.34 -13.08 5.62
CA ASP A 147 -28.13 -14.32 5.53
C ASP A 147 -27.34 -15.45 4.85
N GLY A 148 -26.99 -16.49 5.62
CA GLY A 148 -26.21 -17.63 5.14
C GLY A 148 -24.69 -17.43 5.04
N TYR A 149 -24.14 -16.35 5.59
CA TYR A 149 -22.71 -16.07 5.64
C TYR A 149 -22.29 -15.43 6.96
N ALA A 150 -21.27 -15.99 7.61
CA ALA A 150 -20.62 -15.39 8.76
C ALA A 150 -19.11 -15.65 8.67
N ALA A 151 -18.32 -14.58 8.71
CA ALA A 151 -16.87 -14.67 8.67
C ALA A 151 -16.21 -13.55 9.47
N SER A 152 -14.96 -13.77 9.86
CA SER A 152 -14.06 -12.74 10.37
C SER A 152 -12.88 -12.59 9.41
N ARG A 153 -12.49 -11.34 9.11
CA ARG A 153 -11.29 -11.04 8.33
C ARG A 153 -10.32 -10.31 9.21
N THR A 154 -9.07 -10.78 9.23
CA THR A 154 -7.95 -10.06 9.81
C THR A 154 -6.97 -9.74 8.70
N VAL A 155 -6.66 -8.46 8.51
CA VAL A 155 -5.78 -7.97 7.45
C VAL A 155 -4.59 -7.27 8.08
N GLU A 156 -3.39 -7.68 7.71
CA GLU A 156 -2.16 -7.02 8.08
C GLU A 156 -1.66 -6.14 6.93
N VAL A 157 -1.40 -4.86 7.22
CA VAL A 157 -1.09 -3.84 6.21
C VAL A 157 0.22 -3.14 6.54
N ASP A 158 1.05 -2.89 5.54
CA ASP A 158 2.26 -2.08 5.69
C ASP A 158 1.94 -0.63 6.08
N ALA A 159 2.53 -0.16 7.18
CA ALA A 159 2.21 1.18 7.71
C ALA A 159 2.70 2.33 6.82
N LYS A 160 3.61 2.08 5.86
CA LYS A 160 4.18 3.12 4.98
C LYS A 160 3.57 3.12 3.60
N THR A 161 3.21 1.96 3.06
CA THR A 161 2.72 1.84 1.68
C THR A 161 1.23 1.51 1.62
N GLY A 162 0.60 1.07 2.71
CA GLY A 162 -0.81 0.65 2.68
C GLY A 162 -1.05 -0.67 1.94
N ARG A 163 0.01 -1.40 1.59
CA ARG A 163 -0.11 -2.70 0.92
C ARG A 163 -0.40 -3.80 1.94
N VAL A 164 -1.27 -4.74 1.58
CA VAL A 164 -1.55 -5.94 2.38
C VAL A 164 -0.31 -6.84 2.42
N VAL A 165 0.05 -7.30 3.61
CA VAL A 165 1.20 -8.16 3.90
C VAL A 165 0.74 -9.59 4.16
N ASP A 166 -0.30 -9.73 4.96
CA ASP A 166 -0.91 -11.02 5.31
C ASP A 166 -2.41 -10.84 5.50
N MET A 167 -3.14 -11.94 5.38
CA MET A 167 -4.58 -11.98 5.60
C MET A 167 -4.99 -13.32 6.18
N THR A 168 -5.86 -13.26 7.20
CA THR A 168 -6.52 -14.43 7.78
C THR A 168 -8.02 -14.28 7.57
N TRP A 169 -8.66 -15.38 7.21
CA TRP A 169 -10.08 -15.48 6.97
C TRP A 169 -10.66 -16.62 7.77
N GLU A 170 -11.51 -16.29 8.73
CA GLU A 170 -12.24 -17.27 9.53
C GLU A 170 -13.66 -17.37 9.00
N HIS A 171 -14.08 -18.52 8.49
CA HIS A 171 -15.43 -18.76 7.98
C HIS A 171 -15.84 -20.21 8.19
N ASP A 172 -17.12 -20.48 8.46
CA ASP A 172 -17.66 -21.84 8.62
C ASP A 172 -16.89 -22.74 9.63
N GLY A 173 -16.25 -22.13 10.64
CA GLY A 173 -15.39 -22.83 11.61
C GLY A 173 -14.00 -23.22 11.11
N ILE A 174 -13.61 -22.75 9.92
CA ILE A 174 -12.30 -22.90 9.30
C ILE A 174 -11.53 -21.59 9.46
N THR A 175 -10.28 -21.67 9.89
CA THR A 175 -9.34 -20.54 9.87
C THR A 175 -8.39 -20.74 8.69
N ASP A 176 -8.48 -19.86 7.71
CA ASP A 176 -7.73 -19.91 6.47
C ASP A 176 -6.72 -18.76 6.43
N GLN A 177 -5.51 -19.05 5.95
CA GLN A 177 -4.43 -18.08 5.84
C GLN A 177 -3.92 -18.03 4.41
N LEU A 178 -3.22 -16.96 4.06
CA LEU A 178 -2.48 -16.92 2.80
C LEU A 178 -1.35 -17.95 2.83
N ASP A 179 -1.19 -18.69 1.73
CA ASP A 179 -0.09 -19.63 1.60
C ASP A 179 1.28 -18.91 1.56
N GLU A 180 2.36 -19.67 1.75
CA GLU A 180 3.71 -19.10 1.83
C GLU A 180 4.12 -18.42 0.52
N GLU A 181 3.74 -18.98 -0.62
CA GLU A 181 4.06 -18.42 -1.94
C GLU A 181 3.38 -17.07 -2.16
N THR A 182 2.10 -16.96 -1.82
CA THR A 182 1.33 -15.71 -1.88
C THR A 182 1.91 -14.66 -0.93
N ARG A 183 2.20 -15.02 0.32
CA ARG A 183 2.81 -14.06 1.27
C ARG A 183 4.15 -13.54 0.78
N ASN A 184 4.98 -14.40 0.19
CA ASN A 184 6.24 -13.99 -0.43
C ASN A 184 6.02 -13.08 -1.65
N ALA A 185 5.02 -13.37 -2.48
CA ALA A 185 4.65 -12.56 -3.63
C ALA A 185 4.16 -11.16 -3.22
N LEU A 186 3.41 -11.06 -2.12
CA LEU A 186 2.97 -9.78 -1.53
C LEU A 186 4.14 -8.99 -0.89
N ALA A 187 5.11 -9.68 -0.27
CA ALA A 187 6.25 -9.03 0.37
C ALA A 187 7.25 -8.41 -0.63
N ALA A 188 7.47 -9.03 -1.79
CA ALA A 188 8.46 -8.59 -2.78
C ALA A 188 8.27 -7.14 -3.28
N PRO A 189 7.06 -6.67 -3.68
CA PRO A 189 6.84 -5.28 -4.07
C PRO A 189 7.02 -4.31 -2.90
N ILE A 190 6.57 -4.66 -1.69
CA ILE A 190 6.70 -3.83 -0.48
C ILE A 190 8.17 -3.55 -0.18
N GLN A 191 9.02 -4.58 -0.23
CA GLN A 191 10.46 -4.44 -0.02
C GLN A 191 11.11 -3.50 -1.04
N ARG A 192 10.72 -3.61 -2.32
CA ARG A 192 11.24 -2.72 -3.38
C ARG A 192 10.86 -1.27 -3.13
N GLU A 193 9.61 -1.00 -2.77
CA GLU A 193 9.15 0.35 -2.43
C GLU A 193 9.88 0.91 -1.21
N HIS A 194 10.06 0.10 -0.17
CA HIS A 194 10.82 0.52 1.01
C HIS A 194 12.28 0.85 0.67
N GLN A 195 12.93 0.05 -0.18
CA GLN A 195 14.29 0.33 -0.64
C GLN A 195 14.34 1.63 -1.44
N LEU A 196 13.36 1.86 -2.31
CA LEU A 196 13.26 3.08 -3.10
C LEU A 196 13.01 4.32 -2.22
N LEU A 197 12.10 4.24 -1.25
CA LEU A 197 11.85 5.30 -0.27
C LEU A 197 13.10 5.60 0.57
N LYS A 198 13.82 4.57 1.03
CA LYS A 198 15.11 4.74 1.73
C LYS A 198 16.15 5.40 0.84
N ALA A 199 16.28 4.97 -0.42
CA ALA A 199 17.22 5.55 -1.37
C ALA A 199 16.92 7.02 -1.64
N LEU A 200 15.64 7.38 -1.84
CA LEU A 200 15.19 8.76 -2.00
C LEU A 200 15.47 9.60 -0.76
N GLN A 201 15.28 9.05 0.44
CA GLN A 201 15.58 9.74 1.68
C GLN A 201 17.08 10.01 1.85
N ILE A 202 17.93 9.03 1.54
CA ILE A 202 19.39 9.17 1.56
C ILE A 202 19.84 10.19 0.51
N PHE A 203 19.28 10.14 -0.70
CA PHE A 203 19.57 11.08 -1.76
C PHE A 203 19.16 12.51 -1.39
N ALA A 204 17.97 12.69 -0.80
CA ALA A 204 17.52 13.99 -0.31
C ALA A 204 18.45 14.52 0.80
N LEU A 205 18.89 13.66 1.71
CA LEU A 205 19.82 14.03 2.78
C LEU A 205 21.21 14.42 2.24
N SER A 206 21.76 13.64 1.31
CA SER A 206 23.07 13.90 0.72
C SER A 206 23.08 15.23 -0.02
N MET A 207 22.00 15.53 -0.76
CA MET A 207 21.86 16.81 -1.46
C MET A 207 21.72 17.99 -0.49
N ARG A 208 21.00 17.83 0.63
CA ARG A 208 20.95 18.86 1.68
C ARG A 208 22.34 19.11 2.29
N LEU A 209 23.14 18.07 2.51
CA LEU A 209 24.49 18.19 3.04
C LEU A 209 25.43 18.89 2.06
N VAL A 210 25.38 18.54 0.77
CA VAL A 210 26.13 19.23 -0.29
C VAL A 210 25.74 20.71 -0.36
N ALA A 211 24.45 21.02 -0.26
CA ALA A 211 23.97 22.40 -0.21
C ALA A 211 24.52 23.16 1.01
N ALA A 212 24.50 22.56 2.20
CA ALA A 212 25.06 23.18 3.41
C ALA A 212 26.57 23.48 3.26
N ILE A 213 27.36 22.54 2.74
CA ILE A 213 28.79 22.73 2.49
C ILE A 213 29.02 23.84 1.46
N ALA A 214 28.27 23.84 0.36
CA ALA A 214 28.38 24.86 -0.67
C ALA A 214 28.08 26.27 -0.13
N LEU A 215 27.10 26.38 0.78
CA LEU A 215 26.76 27.63 1.46
C LEU A 215 27.90 28.09 2.38
N ILE A 216 28.45 27.21 3.22
CA ILE A 216 29.57 27.53 4.11
C ILE A 216 30.80 27.99 3.31
N CYS A 217 31.19 27.24 2.28
CA CYS A 217 32.31 27.62 1.40
C CYS A 217 32.05 28.96 0.69
N GLY A 218 30.81 29.21 0.27
CA GLY A 218 30.38 30.47 -0.33
C GLY A 218 30.57 31.65 0.61
N VAL A 219 30.16 31.51 1.88
CA VAL A 219 30.32 32.52 2.93
C VAL A 219 31.81 32.78 3.22
N VAL A 220 32.60 31.73 3.44
CA VAL A 220 34.04 31.86 3.75
C VAL A 220 34.80 32.58 2.63
N LEU A 221 34.55 32.21 1.37
CA LEU A 221 35.17 32.85 0.21
C LEU A 221 34.66 34.28 0.00
N GLY A 222 33.41 34.57 0.33
CA GLY A 222 32.85 35.92 0.30
C GLY A 222 33.53 36.84 1.31
N VAL A 223 33.67 36.39 2.56
CA VAL A 223 34.33 37.15 3.63
C VAL A 223 35.81 37.39 3.32
N ARG A 224 36.52 36.40 2.77
CA ARG A 224 37.93 36.57 2.37
C ARG A 224 38.15 37.55 1.22
N ARG A 225 37.12 37.84 0.41
CA ARG A 225 37.22 38.75 -0.73
C ARG A 225 36.82 40.19 -0.39
N TYR A 226 36.20 40.38 0.77
CA TYR A 226 35.76 41.68 1.29
C TYR A 226 36.74 42.30 2.30
N ARG A 227 37.70 41.51 2.80
CA ARG A 227 38.91 41.98 3.47
C ARG A 227 40.03 42.17 2.46
#